data_AF-A0ABD5S0V1-F1
#
_entry.id   AF-A0ABD5S0V1-F1
#
_cell.length_a   1.000
_cell.length_b   1.000
_cell.length_c   1.000
_cell.angle_alpha   90.00
_cell.angle_beta   90.00
_cell.angle_gamma   90.00
#
_symmetry.space_group_name_H-M   'P 1'
#
loop_
_entity.id
_entity.type
_entity.pdbx_description
1 polymer ?
#
loop_
_entity_poly.entity_id
_entity_poly.type
_entity_poly.pdbx_seq_one_letter_code
_entity_poly.pdbx_strand_id
1 'polypeptide(L)'
;VETERDSLETARRERAERREAIGDELESLRTRIERLEREAVEAFNGHMDELLAVLGYGNLDRIWIERREERVREGRERVDRARFDLHIVRTADDGTAYEDTIHHLSESEREVTGLVFALAGYLAHEVYEVVPFVLLDSLEAIDSARIAALVEYFEEYAPNIVVALLPEDARALDDDYARVTEI
;
A
#
# COMPACT_ATOMS: atom_id res chain seq x y z
N VAL A 1 19.59 17.33 -56.49
CA VAL A 1 18.68 18.33 -55.87
C VAL A 1 17.28 17.75 -55.71
N GLU A 2 16.64 17.24 -56.77
CA GLU A 2 15.28 16.66 -56.69
C GLU A 2 15.25 15.35 -55.87
N THR A 3 16.15 14.40 -56.16
CA THR A 3 16.33 13.15 -55.38
C THR A 3 16.71 13.37 -53.91
N GLU A 4 17.45 14.44 -53.61
CA GLU A 4 17.85 14.77 -52.24
C GLU A 4 16.68 15.35 -51.44
N ARG A 5 15.84 16.17 -52.09
CA ARG A 5 14.58 16.65 -51.49
C ARG A 5 13.60 15.52 -51.21
N ASP A 6 13.40 14.60 -52.14
CA ASP A 6 12.50 13.45 -51.95
C ASP A 6 12.96 12.56 -50.78
N SER A 7 14.28 12.37 -50.63
CA SER A 7 14.86 11.61 -49.52
C SER A 7 14.63 12.29 -48.16
N LEU A 8 14.74 13.62 -48.10
CA LEU A 8 14.50 14.41 -46.89
C LEU A 8 13.01 14.45 -46.53
N GLU A 9 12.12 14.54 -47.51
CA GLU A 9 10.67 14.49 -47.30
C GLU A 9 10.23 13.12 -46.77
N THR A 10 10.79 12.04 -47.31
CA THR A 10 10.56 10.68 -46.82
C THR A 10 11.04 10.52 -45.38
N ALA A 11 12.28 10.91 -45.08
CA ALA A 11 12.83 10.83 -43.72
C ALA A 11 12.03 11.71 -42.72
N ARG A 12 11.52 12.86 -43.16
CA ARG A 12 10.66 13.72 -42.33
C ARG A 12 9.33 13.04 -42.03
N ARG A 13 8.73 12.37 -43.03
CA ARG A 13 7.49 11.62 -42.88
C ARG A 13 7.67 10.44 -41.92
N GLU A 14 8.70 9.62 -42.11
CA GLU A 14 9.02 8.50 -41.23
C GLU A 14 9.23 8.95 -39.77
N ARG A 15 9.93 10.08 -39.56
CA ARG A 15 10.10 10.65 -38.22
C ARG A 15 8.79 11.16 -37.62
N ALA A 16 7.90 11.71 -38.44
CA ALA A 16 6.58 12.16 -37.99
C ALA A 16 5.72 10.97 -37.58
N GLU A 17 5.65 9.94 -38.41
CA GLU A 17 4.93 8.68 -38.13
C GLU A 17 5.49 7.98 -36.88
N ARG A 18 6.83 7.95 -36.73
CA ARG A 18 7.44 7.39 -35.52
C ARG A 18 7.12 8.18 -34.26
N ARG A 19 7.09 9.52 -34.36
CA ARG A 19 6.75 10.39 -33.22
C ARG A 19 5.28 10.23 -32.83
N GLU A 20 4.39 10.09 -33.80
CA GLU A 20 2.96 9.82 -33.57
C GLU A 20 2.79 8.47 -32.85
N ALA A 21 3.40 7.41 -33.37
CA ALA A 21 3.35 6.08 -32.74
C ALA A 21 3.88 6.05 -31.30
N ILE A 22 4.97 6.78 -31.01
CA ILE A 22 5.49 6.92 -29.65
C ILE A 22 4.52 7.72 -28.76
N GLY A 23 3.87 8.74 -29.32
CA GLY A 23 2.85 9.52 -28.62
C GLY A 23 1.69 8.65 -28.16
N ASP A 24 1.16 7.83 -29.07
CA ASP A 24 0.07 6.91 -28.80
C ASP A 24 0.46 5.84 -27.77
N GLU A 25 1.69 5.31 -27.86
CA GLU A 25 2.23 4.35 -26.89
C GLU A 25 2.33 4.97 -25.49
N LEU A 26 2.83 6.21 -25.39
CA LEU A 26 2.92 6.93 -24.12
C LEU A 26 1.54 7.19 -23.50
N GLU A 27 0.55 7.55 -24.30
CA GLU A 27 -0.83 7.74 -23.84
C GLU A 27 -1.41 6.44 -23.30
N SER A 28 -1.27 5.34 -24.05
CA SER A 28 -1.73 4.02 -23.61
C SER A 28 -1.09 3.57 -22.30
N LEU A 29 0.23 3.75 -22.17
CA LEU A 29 0.97 3.41 -20.96
C LEU A 29 0.53 4.27 -19.77
N ARG A 30 0.30 5.57 -19.97
CA ARG A 30 -0.21 6.47 -18.92
C ARG A 30 -1.60 6.04 -18.43
N THR A 31 -2.53 5.78 -19.33
CA THR A 31 -3.87 5.28 -18.96
C THR A 31 -3.78 3.95 -18.21
N ARG A 32 -2.84 3.07 -18.60
CA ARG A 32 -2.61 1.81 -17.89
C ARG A 32 -2.08 2.05 -16.47
N ILE A 33 -1.11 2.95 -16.29
CA ILE A 33 -0.57 3.32 -14.98
C ILE A 33 -1.69 3.87 -14.09
N GLU A 34 -2.47 4.83 -14.59
CA GLU A 34 -3.57 5.43 -13.82
C GLU A 34 -4.61 4.40 -13.39
N ARG A 35 -4.89 3.39 -14.23
CA ARG A 35 -5.80 2.30 -13.87
C ARG A 35 -5.23 1.42 -12.77
N LEU A 36 -3.97 0.98 -12.91
CA LEU A 36 -3.31 0.16 -11.90
C LEU A 36 -3.21 0.90 -10.56
N GLU A 37 -2.91 2.20 -10.58
CA GLU A 37 -2.85 3.02 -9.37
C GLU A 37 -4.22 3.12 -8.67
N ARG A 38 -5.32 3.27 -9.42
CA ARG A 38 -6.67 3.29 -8.84
C ARG A 38 -7.04 1.94 -8.23
N GLU A 39 -6.83 0.85 -8.98
CA GLU A 39 -7.11 -0.51 -8.51
C GLU A 39 -6.30 -0.81 -7.23
N ALA A 40 -5.02 -0.41 -7.19
CA ALA A 40 -4.17 -0.56 -6.01
C ALA A 40 -4.68 0.26 -4.81
N VAL A 41 -5.06 1.52 -5.00
CA VAL A 41 -5.59 2.38 -3.92
C VAL A 41 -6.90 1.83 -3.36
N GLU A 42 -7.79 1.34 -4.22
CA GLU A 42 -9.06 0.73 -3.80
C GLU A 42 -8.82 -0.52 -2.96
N ALA A 43 -7.96 -1.44 -3.42
CA ALA A 43 -7.61 -2.65 -2.68
C ALA A 43 -6.93 -2.31 -1.34
N PHE A 44 -5.97 -1.37 -1.36
CA PHE A 44 -5.23 -0.95 -0.16
C PHE A 44 -6.17 -0.37 0.91
N ASN A 45 -7.11 0.51 0.51
CA ASN A 45 -8.09 1.08 1.43
C ASN A 45 -9.08 0.04 1.95
N GLY A 46 -9.51 -0.91 1.11
CA GLY A 46 -10.36 -2.02 1.54
C GLY A 46 -9.69 -2.86 2.63
N HIS A 47 -8.45 -3.29 2.40
CA HIS A 47 -7.72 -4.08 3.40
C HIS A 47 -7.40 -3.30 4.67
N MET A 48 -7.08 -2.00 4.60
CA MET A 48 -6.88 -1.21 5.81
C MET A 48 -8.16 -1.10 6.65
N ASP A 49 -9.31 -0.86 6.02
CA ASP A 49 -10.60 -0.79 6.73
C ASP A 49 -10.92 -2.15 7.41
N GLU A 50 -10.67 -3.28 6.73
CA GLU A 50 -10.83 -4.63 7.30
C GLU A 50 -9.88 -4.90 8.47
N LEU A 51 -8.58 -4.63 8.30
CA LEU A 51 -7.56 -4.86 9.33
C LEU A 51 -7.78 -3.99 10.56
N LEU A 52 -8.17 -2.73 10.37
CA LEU A 52 -8.47 -1.84 11.49
C LEU A 52 -9.70 -2.33 12.27
N ALA A 53 -10.69 -2.88 11.57
CA ALA A 53 -11.86 -3.50 12.20
C ALA A 53 -11.50 -4.77 12.98
N VAL A 54 -10.66 -5.64 12.42
CA VAL A 54 -10.14 -6.85 13.10
C VAL A 54 -9.40 -6.48 14.38
N LEU A 55 -8.55 -5.46 14.30
CA LEU A 55 -7.82 -4.97 15.47
C LEU A 55 -8.73 -4.22 16.46
N GLY A 56 -9.92 -3.73 16.07
CA GLY A 56 -10.86 -3.08 16.98
C GLY A 56 -10.22 -1.93 17.78
N TYR A 57 -9.38 -1.12 17.14
CA TYR A 57 -8.57 -0.11 17.81
C TYR A 57 -9.35 1.19 17.96
N GLY A 58 -10.09 1.34 19.06
CA GLY A 58 -11.09 2.42 19.24
C GLY A 58 -10.59 3.87 19.22
N ASN A 59 -9.28 4.12 19.21
CA ASN A 59 -8.73 5.48 19.07
C ASN A 59 -8.53 5.90 17.60
N LEU A 60 -8.55 4.93 16.68
CA LEU A 60 -8.39 5.13 15.23
C LEU A 60 -9.69 4.74 14.56
N ASP A 61 -10.39 5.71 13.98
CA ASP A 61 -11.66 5.45 13.30
C ASP A 61 -11.44 4.96 11.88
N ARG A 62 -10.43 5.54 11.21
CA ARG A 62 -10.17 5.26 9.80
C ARG A 62 -8.75 5.61 9.39
N ILE A 63 -8.20 4.81 8.47
CA ILE A 63 -6.94 5.06 7.80
C ILE A 63 -7.17 4.86 6.29
N TRP A 64 -6.78 5.82 5.46
CA TRP A 64 -6.84 5.65 4.00
C TRP A 64 -5.70 6.36 3.30
N ILE A 65 -5.39 5.90 2.08
CA ILE A 65 -4.51 6.59 1.16
C ILE A 65 -5.32 7.27 0.06
N GLU A 66 -4.92 8.49 -0.29
CA GLU A 66 -5.47 9.26 -1.39
C GLU A 66 -4.40 9.49 -2.45
N ARG A 67 -4.73 9.19 -3.71
CA ARG A 67 -3.89 9.56 -4.85
C ARG A 67 -4.12 11.03 -5.21
N ARG A 68 -3.05 11.80 -5.20
CA ARG A 68 -2.98 13.19 -5.66
C ARG A 68 -2.05 13.31 -6.87
N GLU A 69 -2.30 14.30 -7.71
CA GLU A 69 -1.41 14.65 -8.82
C GLU A 69 -0.60 15.90 -8.46
N GLU A 70 0.72 15.80 -8.60
CA GLU A 70 1.63 16.90 -8.34
C GLU A 70 2.49 17.22 -9.57
N ARG A 71 2.51 18.50 -9.95
CA ARG A 71 3.37 19.01 -11.03
C ARG A 71 4.79 19.23 -10.55
N VAL A 72 5.64 18.25 -10.78
CA VAL A 72 7.08 18.35 -10.52
C VAL A 72 7.87 18.75 -11.77
N ARG A 73 8.98 19.44 -11.54
CA ARG A 73 9.88 19.88 -12.62
C ARG A 73 10.92 18.79 -12.89
N GLU A 74 10.92 18.25 -14.09
CA GLU A 74 11.96 17.35 -14.59
C GLU A 74 12.75 18.05 -15.70
N GLY A 75 13.93 18.55 -15.34
CA GLY A 75 14.78 19.33 -16.25
C GLY A 75 14.10 20.61 -16.76
N ARG A 76 13.78 20.64 -18.05
CA ARG A 76 13.11 21.78 -18.71
C ARG A 76 11.58 21.65 -18.76
N GLU A 77 11.03 20.48 -18.45
CA GLU A 77 9.60 20.19 -18.57
C GLU A 77 8.96 20.02 -17.18
N ARG A 78 7.65 20.23 -17.10
CA ARG A 78 6.84 19.86 -15.93
C ARG A 78 6.08 18.60 -16.28
N VAL A 79 6.19 17.60 -15.43
CA VAL A 79 5.47 16.34 -15.56
C VAL A 79 4.56 16.18 -14.34
N ASP A 80 3.36 15.68 -14.60
CA ASP A 80 2.44 15.29 -13.53
C ASP A 80 2.95 13.94 -12.97
N ARG A 81 3.21 13.89 -11.66
CA ARG A 81 3.52 12.64 -10.94
C ARG A 81 2.42 12.34 -9.93
N ALA A 82 2.13 11.05 -9.76
CA ALA A 82 1.30 10.58 -8.68
C ALA A 82 2.04 10.75 -7.34
N ARG A 83 1.31 11.24 -6.34
CA ARG A 83 1.69 11.30 -4.93
C ARG A 83 0.58 10.63 -4.15
N PHE A 84 0.94 9.90 -3.09
CA PHE A 84 -0.03 9.27 -2.20
C PHE A 84 0.06 9.94 -0.84
N ASP A 85 -1.07 10.46 -0.36
CA ASP A 85 -1.19 11.03 0.97
C ASP A 85 -1.90 10.05 1.88
N LEU A 86 -1.35 9.84 3.07
CA LEU A 86 -1.94 9.00 4.11
C LEU A 86 -2.77 9.88 5.04
N HIS A 87 -4.01 9.49 5.26
CA HIS A 87 -4.94 10.17 6.14
C HIS A 87 -5.34 9.26 7.29
N ILE A 88 -5.41 9.82 8.49
CA ILE A 88 -5.77 9.12 9.72
C ILE A 88 -6.87 9.92 10.40
N VAL A 89 -7.99 9.29 10.74
CA VAL A 89 -9.09 9.91 11.50
C VAL A 89 -9.15 9.30 12.89
N ARG A 90 -9.28 10.18 13.88
CA ARG A 90 -9.34 9.85 15.30
C ARG A 90 -10.58 10.46 15.92
N THR A 91 -11.16 9.76 16.89
CA THR A 91 -12.23 10.31 17.73
C THR A 91 -11.62 10.86 19.02
N ALA A 92 -11.89 12.14 19.30
CA ALA A 92 -11.55 12.74 20.59
C ALA A 92 -12.46 12.21 21.72
N ASP A 93 -12.07 12.42 22.97
CA ASP A 93 -12.84 12.00 24.15
C ASP A 93 -14.27 12.58 24.19
N ASP A 94 -14.52 13.68 23.47
CA ASP A 94 -15.83 14.31 23.33
C ASP A 94 -16.68 13.74 22.18
N GLY A 95 -16.19 12.71 21.48
CA GLY A 95 -16.84 12.06 20.35
C GLY A 95 -16.62 12.77 19.01
N THR A 96 -15.79 13.82 18.95
CA THR A 96 -15.52 14.53 17.70
C THR A 96 -14.45 13.82 16.88
N ALA A 97 -14.80 13.40 15.66
CA ALA A 97 -13.84 12.88 14.69
C ALA A 97 -13.04 14.02 14.05
N TYR A 98 -11.71 13.88 13.99
CA TYR A 98 -10.81 14.81 13.30
C TYR A 98 -9.71 14.07 12.54
N GLU A 99 -9.22 14.70 11.47
CA GLU A 99 -8.10 14.20 10.67
C GLU A 99 -6.76 14.63 11.29
N ASP A 100 -5.82 13.71 11.35
CA ASP A 100 -4.49 13.94 11.91
C ASP A 100 -3.39 13.33 11.02
N THR A 101 -2.14 13.65 11.34
CA THR A 101 -0.95 13.14 10.63
C THR A 101 -0.17 12.14 11.48
N ILE A 102 0.61 11.28 10.83
CA ILE A 102 1.46 10.28 11.50
C ILE A 102 2.41 10.89 12.55
N HIS A 103 2.80 12.16 12.39
CA HIS A 103 3.74 12.82 13.29
C HIS A 103 3.14 13.21 14.65
N HIS A 104 1.82 13.24 14.77
CA HIS A 104 1.13 13.60 16.01
C HIS A 104 0.53 12.40 16.74
N LEU A 105 0.57 11.22 16.11
CA LEU A 105 0.13 9.97 16.70
C LEU A 105 1.04 9.55 17.87
N SER A 106 0.43 8.94 18.89
CA SER A 106 1.17 8.24 19.94
C SER A 106 1.98 7.08 19.37
N GLU A 107 2.95 6.57 20.14
CA GLU A 107 3.79 5.45 19.71
C GLU A 107 2.96 4.22 19.30
N SER A 108 2.01 3.82 20.15
CA SER A 108 1.13 2.69 19.89
C SER A 108 0.22 2.92 18.66
N GLU A 109 -0.31 4.14 18.47
CA GLU A 109 -1.10 4.46 17.27
C GLU A 109 -0.26 4.43 15.99
N ARG A 110 1.00 4.88 16.05
CA ARG A 110 1.93 4.81 14.91
C ARG A 110 2.27 3.38 14.57
N GLU A 111 2.48 2.53 15.57
CA GLU A 111 2.78 1.11 15.38
C GLU A 111 1.61 0.39 14.72
N VAL A 112 0.39 0.56 15.25
CA VAL A 112 -0.83 0.01 14.66
C VAL A 112 -1.06 0.54 13.24
N THR A 113 -0.91 1.85 13.02
CA THR A 113 -1.04 2.46 11.68
C THR A 113 -0.02 1.87 10.71
N GLY A 114 1.24 1.72 11.14
CA GLY A 114 2.30 1.14 10.33
C GLY A 114 2.05 -0.33 10.00
N LEU A 115 1.57 -1.11 10.97
CA LEU A 115 1.22 -2.51 10.80
C LEU A 115 0.06 -2.66 9.80
N VAL A 116 -1.05 -1.96 10.03
CA VAL A 116 -2.22 -1.97 9.13
C VAL A 116 -1.82 -1.56 7.71
N PHE A 117 -1.01 -0.50 7.57
CA PHE A 117 -0.51 -0.05 6.27
C PHE A 117 0.35 -1.12 5.58
N ALA A 118 1.31 -1.71 6.29
CA ALA A 118 2.21 -2.72 5.72
C ALA A 118 1.45 -3.98 5.29
N LEU A 119 0.52 -4.43 6.13
CA LEU A 119 -0.31 -5.61 5.89
C LEU A 119 -1.32 -5.40 4.76
N ALA A 120 -1.97 -4.23 4.71
CA ALA A 120 -2.82 -3.87 3.58
C ALA A 120 -2.03 -3.82 2.26
N GLY A 121 -0.80 -3.31 2.29
CA GLY A 121 0.09 -3.34 1.13
C GLY A 121 0.51 -4.74 0.70
N TYR A 122 0.76 -5.63 1.66
CA TYR A 122 1.04 -7.04 1.39
C TYR A 122 -0.12 -7.72 0.64
N LEU A 123 -1.35 -7.45 1.07
CA LEU A 123 -2.56 -8.01 0.47
C LEU A 123 -2.90 -7.37 -0.87
N ALA A 124 -2.91 -6.04 -0.95
CA ALA A 124 -3.25 -5.28 -2.16
C ALA A 124 -2.29 -5.55 -3.33
N HIS A 125 -1.05 -5.92 -3.04
CA HIS A 125 -0.06 -6.30 -4.04
C HIS A 125 0.13 -7.81 -4.18
N GLU A 126 -0.73 -8.62 -3.55
CA GLU A 126 -0.72 -10.08 -3.63
C GLU A 126 0.68 -10.66 -3.38
N VAL A 127 1.42 -10.08 -2.42
CA VAL A 127 2.83 -10.41 -2.18
C VAL A 127 2.99 -11.88 -1.78
N TYR A 128 1.96 -12.47 -1.16
CA TYR A 128 1.89 -13.89 -0.82
C TYR A 128 2.05 -14.83 -2.03
N GLU A 129 1.78 -14.38 -3.26
CA GLU A 129 1.97 -15.19 -4.47
C GLU A 129 3.45 -15.43 -4.80
N VAL A 130 4.31 -14.49 -4.42
CA VAL A 130 5.76 -14.52 -4.73
C VAL A 130 6.63 -14.74 -3.50
N VAL A 131 6.14 -14.34 -2.31
CA VAL A 131 6.81 -14.49 -1.02
C VAL A 131 5.87 -15.22 -0.06
N PRO A 132 6.01 -16.55 0.10
CA PRO A 132 5.04 -17.37 0.84
C PRO A 132 5.27 -17.36 2.37
N PHE A 133 6.08 -16.44 2.88
CA PHE A 133 6.43 -16.33 4.29
C PHE A 133 6.29 -14.88 4.77
N VAL A 134 5.62 -14.70 5.91
CA VAL A 134 5.55 -13.42 6.62
C VAL A 134 6.07 -13.62 8.03
N LEU A 135 7.01 -12.77 8.45
CA LEU A 135 7.48 -12.70 9.83
C LEU A 135 6.93 -11.41 10.45
N LEU A 136 6.11 -11.56 11.48
CA LEU A 136 5.65 -10.47 12.33
C LEU A 136 6.50 -10.49 13.60
N ASP A 137 7.38 -9.50 13.72
CA ASP A 137 8.23 -9.31 14.90
C ASP A 137 7.73 -8.11 15.71
N SER A 138 7.83 -8.21 17.03
CA SER A 138 7.49 -7.14 17.99
C SER A 138 6.07 -6.55 17.84
N LEU A 139 5.02 -7.34 18.14
CA LEU A 139 3.63 -6.86 18.20
C LEU A 139 3.27 -6.25 19.58
N GLU A 140 4.20 -5.52 20.21
CA GLU A 140 4.08 -5.09 21.61
C GLU A 140 2.98 -4.05 21.86
N ALA A 141 2.61 -3.25 20.84
CA ALA A 141 1.51 -2.28 20.97
C ALA A 141 0.11 -2.93 20.92
N ILE A 142 0.02 -4.23 20.68
CA ILE A 142 -1.24 -4.94 20.44
C ILE A 142 -1.42 -5.99 21.52
N ASP A 143 -2.62 -6.05 22.11
CA ASP A 143 -2.91 -7.09 23.09
C ASP A 143 -3.11 -8.47 22.44
N SER A 144 -2.82 -9.50 23.22
CA SER A 144 -2.95 -10.91 22.84
C SER A 144 -4.23 -11.30 22.07
N ALA A 145 -5.40 -10.73 22.41
CA ALA A 145 -6.65 -11.09 21.74
C ALA A 145 -6.70 -10.55 20.31
N ARG A 146 -6.21 -9.33 20.10
CA ARG A 146 -6.09 -8.73 18.76
C ARG A 146 -5.01 -9.39 17.92
N ILE A 147 -3.90 -9.81 18.55
CA ILE A 147 -2.86 -10.60 17.85
C ILE A 147 -3.46 -11.90 17.33
N ALA A 148 -4.24 -12.62 18.14
CA ALA A 148 -4.88 -13.86 17.72
C ALA A 148 -5.85 -13.62 16.54
N ALA A 149 -6.69 -12.58 16.63
CA ALA A 149 -7.61 -12.20 15.55
C ALA A 149 -6.87 -11.82 14.25
N LEU A 150 -5.72 -11.13 14.37
CA LEU A 150 -4.89 -10.78 13.23
C LEU A 150 -4.30 -12.04 12.57
N VAL A 151 -3.79 -12.98 13.35
CA VAL A 151 -3.23 -14.23 12.84
C VAL A 151 -4.31 -15.03 12.12
N GLU A 152 -5.47 -15.22 12.74
CA GLU A 152 -6.62 -15.93 12.15
C GLU A 152 -7.05 -15.30 10.80
N TYR A 153 -7.15 -13.97 10.74
CA TYR A 153 -7.45 -13.27 9.49
C TYR A 153 -6.39 -13.53 8.40
N PHE A 154 -5.11 -13.58 8.78
CA PHE A 154 -4.02 -13.76 7.80
C PHE A 154 -3.83 -15.19 7.31
N GLU A 155 -4.32 -16.19 8.03
CA GLU A 155 -4.23 -17.60 7.62
C GLU A 155 -4.90 -17.86 6.27
N GLU A 156 -5.91 -17.08 5.92
CA GLU A 156 -6.61 -17.21 4.63
C GLU A 156 -5.74 -16.76 3.44
N TYR A 157 -4.71 -15.95 3.68
CA TYR A 157 -3.90 -15.32 2.64
C TYR A 157 -2.47 -15.85 2.58
N ALA A 158 -1.82 -16.01 3.74
CA ALA A 158 -0.39 -16.31 3.81
C ALA A 158 -0.16 -17.80 4.14
N PRO A 159 0.53 -18.57 3.27
CA PRO A 159 0.76 -19.99 3.50
C PRO A 159 1.61 -20.29 4.75
N ASN A 160 2.51 -19.37 5.13
CA ASN A 160 3.35 -19.49 6.31
C ASN A 160 3.44 -18.15 7.02
N ILE A 161 2.95 -18.10 8.26
CA ILE A 161 3.06 -16.93 9.14
C ILE A 161 3.91 -17.32 10.33
N VAL A 162 4.93 -16.52 10.62
CA VAL A 162 5.76 -16.64 11.80
C VAL A 162 5.55 -15.39 12.63
N VAL A 163 5.22 -15.56 13.91
CA VAL A 163 5.00 -14.44 14.82
C VAL A 163 5.92 -14.59 16.02
N ALA A 164 6.69 -13.55 16.34
CA ALA A 164 7.47 -13.49 17.55
C ALA A 164 6.63 -12.88 18.67
N LEU A 165 6.33 -13.66 19.70
CA LEU A 165 5.43 -13.29 20.79
C LEU A 165 6.05 -13.53 22.15
N LEU A 166 5.67 -12.70 23.12
CA LEU A 166 5.91 -13.00 24.52
C LEU A 166 5.02 -14.18 24.96
N PRO A 167 5.43 -14.97 25.98
CA PRO A 167 4.67 -16.13 26.42
C PRO A 167 3.23 -15.84 26.87
N GLU A 168 2.94 -14.62 27.31
CA GLU A 168 1.60 -14.15 27.64
C GLU A 168 0.71 -14.01 26.40
N ASP A 169 1.22 -13.46 25.31
CA ASP A 169 0.46 -13.24 24.08
C ASP A 169 0.26 -14.53 23.30
N ALA A 170 1.28 -15.39 23.30
CA ALA A 170 1.23 -16.70 22.65
C ALA A 170 0.10 -17.61 23.19
N ARG A 171 -0.40 -17.37 24.41
CA ARG A 171 -1.50 -18.14 25.02
C ARG A 171 -2.87 -17.80 24.46
N ALA A 172 -3.02 -16.65 23.81
CA ALA A 172 -4.28 -16.29 23.17
C ALA A 172 -4.46 -16.98 21.81
N LEU A 173 -3.38 -17.51 21.22
CA LEU A 173 -3.43 -18.31 20.01
C LEU A 173 -3.75 -19.77 20.34
N ASP A 174 -4.33 -20.47 19.36
CA ASP A 174 -4.62 -21.90 19.45
C ASP A 174 -3.36 -22.73 19.79
N ASP A 175 -3.54 -23.86 20.46
CA ASP A 175 -2.45 -24.78 20.77
C ASP A 175 -2.06 -25.62 19.54
N ASP A 176 -2.87 -25.62 18.48
CA ASP A 176 -2.57 -26.27 17.19
C ASP A 176 -1.40 -25.58 16.44
N TYR A 177 -1.08 -24.32 16.77
CA TYR A 177 0.07 -23.62 16.22
C TYR A 177 1.40 -24.20 16.72
N ALA A 178 2.33 -24.40 15.79
CA ALA A 178 3.68 -24.83 16.13
C ALA A 178 4.41 -23.74 16.94
N ARG A 179 4.87 -24.09 18.14
CA ARG A 179 5.63 -23.17 19.03
C ARG A 179 7.10 -23.55 19.09
N VAL A 180 7.97 -22.61 18.74
CA VAL A 180 9.43 -22.73 18.89
C VAL A 180 9.86 -21.92 20.11
N THR A 181 10.28 -22.60 21.18
CA THR A 181 10.61 -21.96 22.47
C THR A 181 12.11 -22.02 22.82
N GLU A 182 12.89 -22.79 22.07
CA GLU A 182 14.35 -22.87 22.18
C GLU A 182 14.98 -22.41 20.86
N ILE A 183 15.88 -21.42 20.95
CA ILE A 183 16.67 -20.86 19.82
C ILE A 183 18.15 -21.04 20.13
#